data_AF-A0A7C5J8A6-F1
#
_entry.id   AF-A0A7C5J8A6-F1
#
_cell.length_a   1.000
_cell.length_b   1.000
_cell.length_c   1.000
_cell.angle_alpha   90.00
_cell.angle_beta   90.00
_cell.angle_gamma   90.00
#
_symmetry.space_group_name_H-M   'P 1'
#
loop_
_entity.id
_entity.type
_entity.pdbx_description
1 polymer ?
#
loop_
_entity_poly.entity_id
_entity_poly.type
_entity_poly.pdbx_seq_one_letter_code
_entity_poly.pdbx_strand_id
1 'polypeptide(L)'
;MKRTICHLSMLSMLLLAGCAGTTPLPDRENLAARVYAEKCGLCHSVPHPKRHSFEEWRHLVTLMEQRMLERGIDPPLSSDEEEAILTYLKQHARK
;
A
#
# COMPACT_ATOMS: atom_id res chain seq x y z
N MET A 1 0.58 -34.28 45.81
CA MET A 1 0.30 -34.76 44.43
C MET A 1 -0.61 -33.74 43.74
N LYS A 2 -0.53 -33.46 42.44
CA LYS A 2 0.49 -33.78 41.41
C LYS A 2 0.86 -32.47 40.68
N ARG A 3 2.15 -32.12 40.67
CA ARG A 3 2.76 -31.02 39.92
C ARG A 3 2.81 -31.35 38.42
N THR A 4 1.79 -31.04 37.60
CA THR A 4 1.88 -31.33 36.14
C THR A 4 0.96 -30.53 35.17
N ILE A 5 0.57 -29.28 35.47
CA ILE A 5 -0.21 -28.46 34.51
C ILE A 5 0.37 -27.03 34.41
N CYS A 6 1.55 -26.89 33.81
CA CYS A 6 2.19 -25.58 33.59
C CYS A 6 2.92 -25.44 32.22
N HIS A 7 2.86 -26.46 31.35
CA HIS A 7 3.64 -26.45 30.09
C HIS A 7 2.80 -26.54 28.80
N LEU A 8 1.55 -27.03 28.85
CA LEU A 8 0.77 -27.27 27.63
C LEU A 8 0.00 -26.03 27.12
N SER A 9 -0.01 -24.92 27.86
CA SER A 9 -0.73 -23.71 27.45
C SER A 9 0.11 -22.71 26.65
N MET A 10 1.42 -22.89 26.57
CA MET A 10 2.35 -21.87 26.04
C MET A 10 2.74 -22.11 24.56
N LEU A 11 2.35 -23.23 23.96
CA LEU A 11 2.76 -23.65 22.61
C LEU A 11 1.70 -23.41 21.52
N SER A 12 0.77 -22.46 21.72
CA SER A 12 -0.35 -22.20 20.78
C SER A 12 -0.40 -20.77 20.23
N MET A 13 0.61 -19.93 20.50
CA MET A 13 0.56 -18.48 20.23
C MET A 13 1.55 -18.01 19.14
N LEU A 14 1.96 -18.91 18.24
CA LEU A 14 3.00 -18.68 17.20
C LEU A 14 2.47 -18.61 15.76
N LEU A 15 1.15 -18.72 15.53
CA LEU A 15 0.55 -18.90 14.19
C LEU A 15 -0.01 -17.63 13.52
N LEU A 16 0.17 -16.44 14.12
CA LEU A 16 -0.41 -15.18 13.62
C LEU A 16 0.61 -14.16 13.09
N ALA A 17 1.81 -14.63 12.69
CA ALA A 17 2.77 -13.84 11.92
C ALA A 17 2.31 -13.70 10.46
N GLY A 18 1.24 -12.93 10.24
CA GLY A 18 0.73 -12.65 8.90
C GLY A 18 1.74 -11.90 8.04
N CYS A 19 1.86 -12.25 6.76
CA CYS A 19 2.77 -11.59 5.84
C CYS A 19 2.29 -10.15 5.52
N ALA A 20 2.74 -9.18 6.32
CA ALA A 20 2.74 -7.77 5.96
C ALA A 20 3.79 -7.50 4.85
N GLY A 21 3.56 -8.11 3.67
CA GLY A 21 4.48 -8.08 2.55
C GLY A 21 4.55 -6.69 1.94
N THR A 22 5.75 -6.11 1.89
CA THR A 22 5.97 -4.88 1.11
C THR A 22 5.92 -5.21 -0.38
N THR A 23 5.12 -4.46 -1.13
CA THR A 23 5.09 -4.61 -2.59
C THR A 23 6.44 -4.14 -3.17
N PRO A 24 7.19 -5.00 -3.89
CA PRO A 24 8.35 -4.55 -4.65
C PRO A 24 7.87 -3.64 -5.77
N LEU A 25 8.32 -2.38 -5.78
CA LEU A 25 7.95 -1.40 -6.80
C LEU A 25 9.07 -1.34 -7.85
N PRO A 26 8.78 -1.20 -9.16
CA PRO A 26 9.79 -0.86 -10.14
C PRO A 26 10.39 0.53 -9.88
N ASP A 27 11.64 0.73 -10.26
CA ASP A 27 12.35 2.01 -10.28
C ASP A 27 12.24 2.82 -8.97
N ARG A 28 12.45 2.17 -7.82
CA ARG A 28 12.27 2.77 -6.47
C ARG A 28 13.06 4.06 -6.20
N GLU A 29 14.18 4.26 -6.89
CA GLU A 29 15.00 5.47 -6.78
C GLU A 29 14.40 6.67 -7.55
N ASN A 30 13.41 6.44 -8.41
CA ASN A 30 12.67 7.49 -9.11
C ASN A 30 11.80 8.27 -8.10
N LEU A 31 11.90 9.60 -8.11
CA LEU A 31 11.11 10.48 -7.25
C LEU A 31 9.60 10.19 -7.35
N ALA A 32 9.09 9.93 -8.55
CA ALA A 32 7.68 9.62 -8.77
C ALA A 32 7.26 8.26 -8.15
N ALA A 33 8.16 7.28 -8.15
CA ALA A 33 7.95 5.99 -7.46
C ALA A 33 7.88 6.18 -5.94
N ARG A 34 8.69 7.08 -5.40
CA ARG A 34 8.68 7.45 -3.99
C ARG A 34 7.40 8.20 -3.59
N VAL A 35 6.98 9.20 -4.35
CA VAL A 35 5.70 9.91 -4.10
C VAL A 35 4.53 8.91 -4.10
N TYR A 36 4.48 7.99 -5.07
CA TYR A 36 3.48 6.92 -5.10
C TYR A 36 3.54 6.01 -3.86
N ALA A 37 4.73 5.60 -3.44
CA ALA A 37 4.91 4.77 -2.24
C ALA A 37 4.50 5.49 -0.95
N GLU A 38 4.90 6.75 -0.79
CA GLU A 38 4.71 7.57 0.40
C GLU A 38 3.24 8.02 0.54
N LYS A 39 2.58 8.42 -0.56
CA LYS A 39 1.21 8.96 -0.54
C LYS A 39 0.14 7.88 -0.60
N CYS A 40 0.22 6.94 -1.55
CA CYS A 40 -0.76 5.85 -1.63
C CYS A 40 -0.58 4.80 -0.53
N GLY A 41 0.52 4.85 0.22
CA GLY A 41 0.83 3.95 1.34
C GLY A 41 0.25 4.36 2.70
N LEU A 42 -0.31 5.57 2.82
CA LEU A 42 -0.78 6.13 4.10
C LEU A 42 -1.86 5.28 4.79
N CYS A 43 -2.73 4.61 4.02
CA CYS A 43 -3.88 3.87 4.54
C CYS A 43 -3.71 2.34 4.53
N HIS A 44 -2.90 1.80 3.61
CA HIS A 44 -2.70 0.37 3.39
C HIS A 44 -1.48 0.12 2.48
N SER A 45 -1.03 -1.12 2.36
CA SER A 45 0.05 -1.51 1.43
C SER A 45 -0.23 -1.05 -0.01
N VAL A 46 0.76 -0.42 -0.63
CA VAL A 46 0.66 0.10 -2.00
C VAL A 46 0.55 -1.05 -3.01
N PRO A 47 -0.42 -1.04 -3.94
CA PRO A 47 -0.54 -2.04 -4.98
C PRO A 47 0.60 -1.97 -6.01
N HIS A 48 0.92 -3.09 -6.67
CA HIS A 48 1.95 -3.10 -7.70
C HIS A 48 1.42 -2.42 -8.99
N PRO A 49 2.17 -1.54 -9.68
CA PRO A 49 1.69 -0.83 -10.88
C PRO A 49 1.11 -1.74 -11.97
N LYS A 50 1.74 -2.88 -12.24
CA LYS A 50 1.21 -3.92 -13.18
C LYS A 50 -0.13 -4.58 -12.77
N ARG A 51 -0.74 -4.24 -11.62
CA ARG A 51 -2.06 -4.77 -11.23
C ARG A 51 -3.16 -4.24 -12.15
N HIS A 52 -3.05 -2.98 -12.57
CA HIS A 52 -4.07 -2.29 -13.36
C HIS A 52 -3.49 -1.71 -14.66
N SER A 53 -4.35 -1.47 -15.66
CA SER A 53 -4.01 -0.67 -16.84
C SER A 53 -3.87 0.81 -16.46
N PHE A 54 -3.25 1.64 -17.30
CA PHE A 54 -3.17 3.08 -17.01
C PHE A 54 -4.55 3.76 -16.96
N GLU A 55 -5.51 3.28 -17.75
CA GLU A 55 -6.88 3.80 -17.70
C GLU A 55 -7.59 3.46 -16.38
N GLU A 56 -7.49 2.21 -15.93
CA GLU A 56 -7.96 1.77 -14.61
C GLU A 56 -7.28 2.60 -13.50
N TRP A 57 -5.97 2.85 -13.60
CA TRP A 57 -5.22 3.64 -12.61
C TRP A 57 -5.73 5.07 -12.46
N ARG A 58 -6.03 5.79 -13.55
CA ARG A 58 -6.57 7.16 -13.46
C ARG A 58 -7.84 7.19 -12.62
N HIS A 59 -8.77 6.27 -12.87
CA HIS A 59 -10.01 6.17 -12.10
C HIS A 59 -9.75 5.80 -10.63
N LEU A 60 -8.81 4.89 -10.37
CA LEU A 60 -8.44 4.48 -9.02
C LEU A 60 -7.76 5.59 -8.20
N VAL A 61 -6.93 6.44 -8.82
CA VAL A 61 -6.29 7.59 -8.13
C VAL A 61 -7.36 8.59 -7.67
N THR A 62 -8.27 9.02 -8.55
CA THR A 62 -9.39 9.90 -8.18
C THR A 62 -10.27 9.28 -7.08
N LEU A 63 -10.54 7.97 -7.16
CA LEU A 63 -11.27 7.27 -6.10
C LEU A 63 -10.52 7.29 -4.76
N MET A 64 -9.20 7.12 -4.76
CA MET A 64 -8.39 7.13 -3.53
C MET A 64 -8.27 8.53 -2.93
N GLU A 65 -8.20 9.60 -3.72
CA GLU A 65 -8.29 10.98 -3.20
C GLU A 65 -9.59 11.23 -2.45
N GLN A 66 -10.73 10.77 -3.00
CA GLN A 66 -12.01 10.82 -2.29
C GLN A 66 -11.94 10.03 -0.97
N ARG A 67 -11.33 8.84 -0.95
CA ARG A 67 -11.15 8.06 0.28
C ARG A 67 -10.16 8.67 1.27
N MET A 68 -9.21 9.50 0.81
CA MET A 68 -8.31 10.27 1.67
C MET A 68 -9.09 11.38 2.38
N LEU A 69 -9.90 12.14 1.65
CA LEU A 69 -10.81 13.15 2.22
C LEU A 69 -11.81 12.54 3.22
N GLU A 70 -12.46 11.42 2.87
CA GLU A 70 -13.36 10.69 3.78
C GLU A 70 -12.68 10.19 5.07
N ARG A 71 -11.35 10.09 5.08
CA ARG A 71 -10.53 9.71 6.24
C ARG A 71 -9.91 10.91 6.97
N GLY A 72 -10.23 12.14 6.56
CA GLY A 72 -9.71 13.37 7.15
C GLY A 72 -8.28 13.73 6.73
N ILE A 73 -7.79 13.20 5.61
CA ILE A 73 -6.53 13.63 5.00
C ILE A 73 -6.86 14.79 4.05
N ASP A 74 -6.62 16.01 4.53
CA ASP A 74 -6.92 17.27 3.85
C ASP A 74 -5.70 18.22 3.92
N PRO A 75 -5.13 18.68 2.78
CA PRO A 75 -5.47 18.27 1.41
C PRO A 75 -5.07 16.80 1.14
N PRO A 76 -5.73 16.11 0.18
CA PRO A 76 -5.45 14.72 -0.13
C PRO A 76 -4.12 14.56 -0.89
N LEU A 77 -4.06 15.03 -2.13
CA LEU A 77 -2.85 15.15 -2.96
C LEU A 77 -2.75 16.60 -3.46
N SER A 78 -1.54 17.09 -3.68
CA SER A 78 -1.33 18.27 -4.52
C SER A 78 -1.33 17.89 -6.01
N SER A 79 -1.53 18.86 -6.91
CA SER A 79 -1.48 18.61 -8.35
C SER A 79 -0.14 18.03 -8.82
N ASP A 80 0.97 18.48 -8.25
CA ASP A 80 2.31 17.95 -8.53
C ASP A 80 2.45 16.48 -8.07
N GLU A 81 1.82 16.12 -6.95
CA GLU A 81 1.82 14.76 -6.42
C GLU A 81 0.93 13.81 -7.25
N GLU A 82 -0.25 14.27 -7.66
CA GLU A 82 -1.13 13.55 -8.58
C GLU A 82 -0.42 13.32 -9.94
N GLU A 83 0.19 14.35 -10.52
CA GLU A 83 0.92 14.25 -11.79
C GLU A 83 2.11 13.29 -11.69
N ALA A 84 2.88 13.34 -10.60
CA ALA A 84 3.98 12.41 -10.36
C ALA A 84 3.47 10.96 -10.26
N ILE A 85 2.41 10.72 -9.49
CA ILE A 85 1.78 9.40 -9.32
C ILE A 85 1.28 8.86 -10.67
N LEU A 86 0.52 9.67 -11.43
CA LEU A 86 -0.01 9.26 -12.73
C LEU A 86 1.10 9.03 -13.76
N THR A 87 2.19 9.81 -13.73
CA THR A 87 3.36 9.62 -14.59
C THR A 87 4.05 8.29 -14.30
N TYR A 88 4.30 7.97 -13.03
CA TYR A 88 4.87 6.70 -12.62
C TYR A 88 3.97 5.51 -13.00
N LEU A 89 2.67 5.61 -12.70
CA LEU A 89 1.70 4.56 -13.05
C LEU A 89 1.61 4.36 -14.57
N LYS A 90 1.68 5.42 -15.39
CA LYS A 90 1.71 5.31 -16.85
C LYS A 90 2.93 4.55 -17.38
N GLN A 91 4.09 4.71 -16.75
CA GLN A 91 5.34 4.05 -17.14
C GLN A 91 5.36 2.56 -16.77
N HIS A 92 4.67 2.15 -15.69
CA HIS A 92 4.78 0.80 -15.13
C HIS A 92 3.47 0.00 -15.04
N ALA A 93 2.36 0.55 -15.56
CA ALA A 93 1.07 -0.13 -15.64
C ALA A 93 1.14 -1.46 -16.41
N ARG A 94 0.06 -2.25 -16.26
CA ARG A 94 -0.24 -3.35 -17.18
C ARG A 94 -0.40 -2.78 -18.60
N LYS A 95 0.27 -3.39 -19.57
CA LYS A 95 0.06 -3.12 -21.00
C LYS A 95 -1.30 -3.65 -21.44
#